data_AF-A0A1V5QHT5-F1
#
_entry.id   AF-A0A1V5QHT5-F1
#
_cell.length_a   1.000
_cell.length_b   1.000
_cell.length_c   1.000
_cell.angle_alpha   90.00
_cell.angle_beta   90.00
_cell.angle_gamma   90.00
#
_symmetry.space_group_name_H-M   'P 1'
#
loop_
_entity.id
_entity.type
_entity.pdbx_description
1 polymer ?
#
loop_
_entity_poly.entity_id
_entity_poly.type
_entity_poly.pdbx_seq_one_letter_code
_entity_poly.pdbx_strand_id
1 'polypeptide(L)' 'MALAVVMLAGSCASCKDNGDDDSDIILTMSDNGRAVTMLNGQRLEIALTGHPTAGYEWSVEQADAKVLESSSSTVKP' A
#
# COMPACT_ATOMS: atom_id res chain seq x y z
N MET A 1 -64.00 -5.82 -0.63
CA MET A 1 -62.91 -5.07 -1.28
C MET A 1 -61.67 -5.22 -0.42
N ALA A 2 -60.80 -6.19 -0.72
CA ALA A 2 -59.52 -6.35 -0.04
C ALA A 2 -58.43 -5.88 -1.00
N LEU A 3 -57.78 -4.77 -0.68
CA LEU A 3 -56.71 -4.18 -1.47
C LEU A 3 -55.38 -4.80 -1.00
N ALA A 4 -54.82 -5.71 -1.79
CA ALA A 4 -53.49 -6.25 -1.55
C ALA A 4 -52.44 -5.26 -2.09
N VAL A 5 -51.70 -4.60 -1.20
CA VAL A 5 -50.55 -3.78 -1.57
C VAL A 5 -49.30 -4.66 -1.49
N VAL A 6 -48.90 -5.16 -2.65
CA VAL A 6 -47.61 -5.82 -2.86
C VAL A 6 -46.58 -4.74 -3.14
N MET A 7 -45.70 -4.46 -2.18
CA MET A 7 -44.51 -3.62 -2.39
C MET A 7 -43.29 -4.53 -2.44
N LEU A 8 -42.97 -4.99 -3.65
CA LEU A 8 -41.65 -5.52 -3.97
C LEU A 8 -40.74 -4.38 -4.44
N ALA A 9 -39.46 -4.56 -4.12
CA ALA A 9 -38.27 -3.92 -4.66
C ALA A 9 -37.81 -2.62 -3.99
N GLY A 10 -36.54 -2.66 -3.57
CA GLY A 10 -35.79 -1.54 -3.03
C GLY A 10 -34.40 -2.00 -2.63
N SER A 11 -33.67 -2.49 -3.64
CA SER A 11 -32.28 -2.93 -3.64
C SER A 11 -31.45 -2.36 -2.50
N CYS A 12 -30.93 -3.23 -1.62
CA CYS A 12 -29.70 -2.90 -0.90
C CYS A 12 -28.64 -2.72 -1.98
N ALA A 13 -28.43 -1.49 -2.43
CA ALA A 13 -27.16 -1.05 -2.96
C ALA A 13 -26.16 -1.24 -1.83
N SER A 14 -25.69 -2.47 -1.65
CA SER A 14 -24.43 -2.72 -0.99
C SER A 14 -23.40 -2.16 -1.95
N CYS A 15 -23.15 -0.86 -1.84
CA CYS A 15 -21.87 -0.31 -2.24
C CYS A 15 -20.83 -1.07 -1.42
N LYS A 16 -20.38 -2.20 -1.99
CA LYS A 16 -19.07 -2.73 -1.74
C LYS A 16 -18.12 -1.63 -2.22
N ASP A 17 -17.91 -0.67 -1.34
CA ASP A 17 -16.81 0.28 -1.41
C ASP A 17 -15.56 -0.58 -1.49
N ASN A 18 -15.08 -0.78 -2.71
CA ASN A 18 -13.76 -1.30 -2.95
C ASN A 18 -12.82 -0.13 -2.70
N GLY A 19 -12.73 0.31 -1.45
CA GLY A 19 -11.71 1.23 -0.97
C GLY A 19 -10.38 0.48 -0.87
N ASP A 20 -9.92 0.01 -2.02
CA ASP A 20 -8.57 -0.50 -2.27
C ASP A 20 -7.78 0.65 -2.92
N ASP A 21 -7.84 1.82 -2.30
CA ASP A 21 -6.96 2.96 -2.57
C ASP A 21 -5.75 2.94 -1.61
N ASP A 22 -5.42 1.76 -1.08
CA ASP A 22 -4.14 1.48 -0.43
C ASP A 22 -3.14 1.07 -1.53
N SER A 23 -2.86 2.00 -2.43
CA SER A 23 -1.84 1.77 -3.45
C SER A 23 -0.48 1.88 -2.78
N ASP A 24 0.14 0.72 -2.54
CA ASP A 24 1.52 0.61 -2.07
C ASP A 24 2.44 1.50 -2.92
N ILE A 25 3.25 2.33 -2.27
CA ILE A 25 4.20 3.22 -2.95
C ILE A 25 5.50 2.46 -3.13
N ILE A 26 5.86 2.19 -4.39
CA ILE A 26 7.10 1.51 -4.74
C ILE A 26 8.08 2.54 -5.30
N LEU A 27 9.24 2.70 -4.66
CA LEU A 27 10.33 3.54 -5.13
C LEU A 27 11.52 2.71 -5.57
N THR A 28 12.19 3.18 -6.62
CA THR A 28 13.38 2.53 -7.18
C THR A 28 14.59 3.46 -7.14
N MET A 29 15.74 3.00 -7.63
CA MET A 29 16.91 3.87 -7.83
C MET A 29 16.61 5.10 -8.69
N SER A 30 15.64 5.02 -9.60
CA SER A 30 15.26 6.14 -10.47
C SER A 30 14.54 7.27 -9.71
N ASP A 31 13.99 6.97 -8.54
CA ASP A 31 13.27 7.92 -7.69
C ASP A 31 14.19 8.52 -6.61
N ASN A 32 15.51 8.38 -6.74
CA ASN A 32 16.44 8.90 -5.76
C ASN A 32 16.29 10.43 -5.57
N GLY A 33 16.20 10.87 -4.32
CA GLY A 33 15.96 12.26 -3.95
C GLY A 33 14.50 12.72 -4.08
N ARG A 34 13.57 11.83 -4.45
CA ARG A 34 12.15 12.16 -4.54
C ARG A 34 11.51 12.23 -3.16
N ALA A 35 10.67 13.25 -2.97
CA ALA A 35 9.72 13.29 -1.87
C ALA A 35 8.39 12.65 -2.30
N VAL A 36 7.81 11.84 -1.43
CA VAL A 36 6.47 11.24 -1.62
C VAL A 36 5.58 11.61 -0.45
N THR A 37 4.29 11.81 -0.75
CA THR A 37 3.26 11.99 0.28
C THR A 37 2.57 10.65 0.48
N MET A 38 2.47 10.23 1.74
CA MET A 38 1.87 8.96 2.13
C MET A 38 0.70 9.21 3.08
N LEU A 39 -0.30 8.34 3.03
CA LEU A 39 -1.36 8.29 4.05
C LEU A 39 -0.97 7.29 5.16
N ASN A 40 -1.51 7.48 6.36
CA ASN A 40 -1.33 6.53 7.45
C ASN A 40 -1.89 5.16 7.06
N GLY A 41 -1.11 4.11 7.29
CA GLY A 41 -1.47 2.74 6.92
C GLY A 41 -0.89 2.27 5.58
N GLN A 42 -0.46 3.20 4.72
CA GLN A 42 0.15 2.84 3.43
C GLN A 42 1.52 2.19 3.59
N ARG A 43 1.82 1.22 2.71
CA ARG A 43 3.14 0.60 2.62
C ARG A 43 4.06 1.41 1.72
N LEU A 44 5.28 1.64 2.19
CA LEU A 44 6.41 2.09 1.37
C LEU A 44 7.30 0.89 1.06
N GLU A 45 7.47 0.57 -0.22
CA GLU A 45 8.43 -0.44 -0.69
C GLU A 45 9.59 0.26 -1.40
N ILE A 46 10.81 -0.03 -0.96
CA ILE A 46 12.05 0.49 -1.57
C ILE A 46 12.72 -0.65 -2.32
N ALA A 47 12.53 -0.70 -3.64
CA ALA A 47 13.03 -1.73 -4.53
C ALA A 47 14.40 -1.31 -5.11
N LEU A 48 15.47 -1.63 -4.39
CA LEU A 48 16.84 -1.38 -4.83
C LEU A 48 17.49 -2.66 -5.34
N THR A 49 18.04 -2.62 -6.55
CA THR A 49 18.85 -3.72 -7.07
C THR A 49 20.13 -3.85 -6.22
N GLY A 50 20.31 -5.02 -5.60
CA GLY A 50 21.53 -5.38 -4.87
C GLY A 50 22.38 -6.37 -5.65
N HIS A 51 23.70 -6.33 -5.49
CA HIS A 51 24.64 -7.28 -6.09
C HIS A 51 25.33 -8.10 -4.98
N PRO A 52 24.64 -9.09 -4.37
CA PRO A 52 25.14 -9.81 -3.20
C PRO A 52 26.41 -10.63 -3.49
N THR A 53 26.62 -11.06 -4.73
CA THR A 53 27.83 -11.78 -5.16
C THR A 53 29.10 -10.93 -5.12
N ALA A 54 28.95 -9.61 -5.11
CA ALA A 54 30.05 -8.66 -4.95
C ALA A 54 30.28 -8.26 -3.48
N GLY A 55 29.47 -8.77 -2.54
CA GLY A 55 29.58 -8.48 -1.11
C GLY A 55 28.98 -7.14 -0.67
N TYR A 56 28.15 -6.51 -1.51
CA TYR A 56 27.48 -5.25 -1.19
C TYR A 56 26.02 -5.49 -0.81
N GLU A 57 25.58 -4.84 0.26
CA GLU A 57 24.19 -4.84 0.73
C GLU A 57 23.72 -3.42 1.00
N TRP A 58 22.40 -3.21 0.91
CA TRP A 58 21.77 -1.94 1.24
C TRP A 58 21.44 -1.90 2.74
N SER A 59 21.89 -0.84 3.40
CA SER A 59 21.56 -0.57 4.80
C SER A 59 20.80 0.73 4.93
N VAL A 60 19.80 0.76 5.81
CA VAL A 60 19.02 1.96 6.10
C VAL A 60 19.78 2.78 7.13
N GLU A 61 20.33 3.93 6.72
CA GLU A 61 21.07 4.81 7.62
C GLU A 61 20.14 5.69 8.48
N GLN A 62 19.03 6.17 7.89
CA GLN A 62 18.10 7.07 8.57
C GLN A 62 16.65 6.75 8.18
N ALA A 63 15.82 6.50 9.18
CA ALA A 63 14.36 6.44 9.07
C ALA A 63 13.77 6.99 10.37
N ASP A 64 12.74 7.83 10.28
CA ASP A 64 12.04 8.33 11.47
C ASP A 64 11.11 7.23 12.02
N ALA A 65 11.60 6.55 13.06
CA ALA A 65 10.87 5.46 13.71
C ALA A 65 9.58 5.92 14.42
N LYS A 66 9.30 7.22 14.55
CA LYS A 66 8.02 7.72 15.05
C LYS A 66 6.94 7.76 13.98
N VAL A 67 7.33 7.77 12.71
CA VAL A 67 6.42 7.93 11.56
C VAL A 67 6.37 6.65 10.72
N LEU A 68 7.46 5.90 10.65
CA LEU A 68 7.59 4.70 9.83
C LEU A 68 7.94 3.49 10.68
N GLU A 69 7.17 2.40 10.52
CA GLU A 69 7.55 1.09 11.05
C GLU A 69 8.24 0.27 9.96
N SER A 70 9.46 -0.20 10.24
CA SER A 70 10.23 -1.01 9.30
C SER A 70 9.69 -2.45 9.25
N SER A 71 9.06 -2.81 8.14
CA SER A 71 8.62 -4.18 7.87
C SER A 71 9.69 -4.90 7.04
N SER A 72 10.68 -5.51 7.69
CA SER A 72 11.70 -6.44 7.16
C SER A 72 12.18 -6.28 5.70
N SER A 73 13.48 -6.06 5.48
CA SER A 73 14.09 -6.13 4.14
C SER A 73 14.27 -7.60 3.68
N THR A 74 13.67 -7.97 2.55
CA THR A 74 13.88 -9.27 1.90
C THR A 74 14.78 -9.08 0.68
N VAL A 75 15.89 -9.83 0.62
CA VAL A 75 16.69 -9.96 -0.60
C VAL A 75 16.09 -11.11 -1.41
N LYS A 76 15.48 -10.81 -2.57
CA LYS A 76 15.06 -11.86 -3.49
C LYS A 76 16.29 -12.40 -4.23
N PRO A 77 16.55 -13.72 -4.20
CA PRO A 77 17.65 -14.34 -4.93
C PRO A 77 17.45 -14.30 -6.46
#